data_AF-A0A4Y9J2V6-F1
#
_entry.id   AF-A0A4Y9J2V6-F1
#
_cell.length_a   1.000
_cell.length_b   1.000
_cell.length_c   1.000
_cell.angle_alpha   90.00
_cell.angle_beta   90.00
_cell.angle_gamma   90.00
#
_symmetry.space_group_name_H-M   'P 1'
#
loop_
_entity.id
_entity.type
_entity.pdbx_description
1 polymer ?
#
loop_
_entity_poly.entity_id
_entity_poly.type
_entity_poly.pdbx_seq_one_letter_code
_entity_poly.pdbx_strand_id
1 'polypeptide(L)'
;MAIDNKFQRQGFIILMICSAIMLGIGIYMFVADFNSTSIVTSWRFNPSEQTISWQTPVFGAIVMFILGILIKIDKPKLPKMNTQGKRTFVFEKITDYLKENDFKKRGNHFFKSNGEIGYCANIQNDKWNDANKIRFTLNVGIFTEAFWLECEDFKNTGIIPTFPKEYECAIRERIGGLLPVKEDKWYCITSSTDVMKLWSEIERDLTEYILPFFTRYNTESDVIPNQCIYRKGGKR
;
A
#
# COMPACT_ATOMS: atom_id res chain seq x y z
N MET A 1 -9.20 9.12 -11.27
CA MET A 1 -8.65 7.75 -11.36
C MET A 1 -7.19 7.85 -10.96
N ALA A 2 -6.87 7.56 -9.70
CA ALA A 2 -5.48 7.59 -9.24
C ALA A 2 -4.80 6.34 -9.80
N ILE A 3 -3.92 6.51 -10.80
CA ILE A 3 -3.12 5.40 -11.30
C ILE A 3 -2.22 4.97 -10.14
N ASP A 4 -2.31 3.69 -9.77
CA ASP A 4 -1.50 3.09 -8.72
C ASP A 4 -0.01 3.41 -8.94
N ASN A 5 0.63 4.01 -7.93
CA ASN A 5 2.04 4.38 -7.95
C ASN A 5 2.93 3.18 -8.30
N LYS A 6 2.49 1.96 -7.95
CA LYS A 6 3.20 0.72 -8.29
C LYS A 6 3.13 0.44 -9.79
N PHE A 7 1.95 0.59 -10.40
CA PHE A 7 1.74 0.42 -11.85
C PHE A 7 2.50 1.49 -12.65
N GLN A 8 2.47 2.75 -12.22
CA GLN A 8 3.27 3.81 -12.86
C GLN A 8 4.77 3.56 -12.75
N ARG A 9 5.25 3.10 -11.58
CA ARG A 9 6.67 2.79 -11.38
C ARG A 9 7.13 1.60 -12.21
N GLN A 10 6.34 0.53 -12.28
CA GLN A 10 6.63 -0.63 -13.12
C GLN A 10 6.58 -0.27 -14.61
N GLY A 11 5.57 0.49 -15.04
CA GLY A 11 5.47 0.98 -16.42
C GLY A 11 6.66 1.85 -16.84
N PHE A 12 7.09 2.77 -15.97
CA PHE A 12 8.29 3.58 -16.20
C PHE A 12 9.55 2.70 -16.38
N ILE A 13 9.77 1.74 -15.47
CA ILE A 13 10.94 0.85 -15.53
C ILE A 13 10.94 0.04 -16.85
N ILE A 14 9.78 -0.51 -17.23
CA ILE A 14 9.63 -1.27 -18.48
C ILE A 14 9.97 -0.41 -19.70
N LEU A 15 9.42 0.81 -19.77
CA LEU A 15 9.70 1.73 -20.89
C LEU A 15 11.18 2.10 -21.00
N MET A 16 11.86 2.31 -19.86
CA MET A 16 13.29 2.60 -19.83
C MET A 16 14.14 1.41 -20.31
N ILE A 17 13.78 0.18 -19.90
CA ILE A 17 14.46 -1.04 -20.36
C ILE A 17 14.26 -1.24 -21.86
N CYS A 18 13.02 -1.13 -22.35
CA CYS A 18 12.71 -1.25 -23.77
C CYS A 18 13.44 -0.20 -24.61
N SER A 19 13.51 1.05 -24.12
CA SER A 19 14.28 2.11 -24.76
C SER A 19 15.77 1.76 -24.89
N ALA A 20 16.40 1.28 -23.80
CA ALA A 20 17.80 0.90 -23.81
C ALA A 20 18.10 -0.28 -24.76
N ILE A 21 17.24 -1.29 -24.77
CA ILE A 21 17.37 -2.45 -25.67
C ILE A 21 17.26 -1.99 -27.13
N MET A 22 16.26 -1.19 -27.48
CA MET A 22 16.09 -0.73 -28.86
C MET A 22 17.21 0.20 -29.32
N LEU A 23 17.73 1.05 -28.43
CA LEU A 23 18.90 1.86 -28.74
C LEU A 23 20.13 0.99 -29.02
N GLY A 24 20.35 -0.06 -28.21
CA GLY A 24 21.43 -1.02 -28.42
C GLY A 24 21.32 -1.76 -29.75
N ILE A 25 20.12 -2.23 -30.11
CA ILE A 25 19.85 -2.88 -31.42
C ILE A 25 20.16 -1.90 -32.57
N GLY A 26 19.68 -0.65 -32.47
CA GLY A 26 19.92 0.36 -33.50
C GLY A 26 21.41 0.70 -33.67
N ILE A 27 22.15 0.88 -32.57
CA ILE A 27 23.60 1.12 -32.63
C ILE A 27 24.32 -0.07 -33.25
N TYR A 28 23.96 -1.30 -32.88
CA TYR A 28 24.56 -2.50 -33.45
C TYR A 28 24.30 -2.60 -34.95
N MET A 29 23.07 -2.39 -35.40
CA MET A 29 22.71 -2.36 -36.83
C MET A 29 23.50 -1.31 -37.61
N PHE A 30 23.74 -0.14 -37.01
CA PHE A 30 24.52 0.93 -37.61
C PHE A 30 26.02 0.56 -37.73
N VAL A 31 26.62 0.01 -36.66
CA VAL A 31 28.04 -0.34 -36.63
C VAL A 31 28.36 -1.56 -37.50
N ALA A 32 27.48 -2.56 -37.50
CA ALA A 32 27.63 -3.77 -38.29
C ALA A 32 27.10 -3.65 -39.73
N ASP A 33 26.64 -2.45 -40.12
CA ASP A 33 26.16 -2.09 -41.47
C ASP A 33 25.19 -3.11 -42.07
N PHE A 34 24.14 -3.49 -41.30
CA PHE A 34 23.12 -4.40 -41.79
C PHE A 34 21.70 -3.87 -41.53
N ASN A 35 20.84 -4.12 -42.51
CA ASN A 35 19.40 -3.84 -42.43
C ASN A 35 18.64 -5.17 -42.27
N SER A 36 17.53 -5.14 -41.55
CA SER A 36 16.66 -6.31 -41.40
C SER A 36 15.54 -6.23 -42.41
N THR A 37 15.50 -7.16 -43.36
CA THR A 37 14.47 -7.21 -44.38
C THR A 37 13.56 -8.42 -44.17
N SER A 38 12.26 -8.18 -44.16
CA SER A 38 11.25 -9.22 -43.97
C SER A 38 10.08 -9.02 -44.91
N ILE A 39 9.49 -10.14 -45.36
CA ILE A 39 8.24 -10.10 -46.12
C ILE A 39 7.09 -9.98 -45.14
N VAL A 40 6.36 -8.87 -45.22
CA VAL A 40 5.16 -8.65 -44.41
C VAL A 40 3.95 -9.09 -45.23
N THR A 41 3.35 -10.21 -44.81
CA THR A 41 2.08 -10.70 -45.36
C THR A 41 0.93 -10.17 -44.52
N SER A 42 -0.04 -9.51 -45.16
CA SER A 42 -1.28 -9.09 -44.50
C SER A 42 -2.48 -9.75 -45.17
N TRP A 43 -3.58 -9.91 -44.42
CA TRP A 43 -4.78 -10.57 -44.96
C TRP A 43 -5.53 -9.72 -46.01
N ARG A 44 -5.23 -8.42 -46.13
CA ARG A 44 -5.93 -7.49 -47.04
C ARG A 44 -5.06 -6.92 -48.17
N PHE A 45 -3.74 -7.14 -48.15
CA PHE A 45 -2.82 -6.57 -49.14
C PHE A 45 -1.80 -7.60 -49.61
N ASN A 46 -1.32 -7.43 -50.84
CA ASN A 46 -0.25 -8.25 -51.40
C ASN A 46 1.01 -8.20 -50.51
N PRO A 47 1.78 -9.31 -50.45
CA PRO A 47 3.03 -9.33 -49.71
C PRO A 47 3.94 -8.20 -50.17
N SER A 48 4.50 -7.46 -49.22
CA SER A 48 5.47 -6.41 -49.51
C SER A 48 6.73 -6.64 -48.70
N GLU A 49 7.86 -6.44 -49.33
CA GLU A 49 9.16 -6.48 -48.66
C GLU A 49 9.33 -5.17 -47.88
N GLN A 50 9.53 -5.28 -46.58
CA GLN A 50 9.82 -4.14 -45.73
C GLN A 50 11.23 -4.27 -45.17
N THR A 51 12.00 -3.21 -45.32
CA THR A 51 13.35 -3.11 -44.77
C THR A 51 13.32 -2.19 -43.56
N ILE A 52 13.72 -2.72 -42.41
CA ILE A 52 13.92 -1.98 -41.19
C ILE A 52 15.41 -1.60 -41.13
N SER A 53 15.67 -0.30 -41.23
CA SER A 53 17.01 0.26 -41.04
C SER A 53 17.29 0.50 -39.55
N TRP A 54 18.55 0.79 -39.22
CA TRP A 54 18.96 1.16 -37.86
C TRP A 54 18.17 2.36 -37.28
N GLN A 55 17.58 3.21 -38.13
CA GLN A 55 16.86 4.41 -37.73
C GLN A 55 15.57 4.08 -36.98
N THR A 56 14.90 2.99 -37.34
CA THR A 56 13.62 2.58 -36.74
C THR A 56 13.74 2.21 -35.25
N PRO A 57 14.65 1.31 -34.83
CA PRO A 57 14.83 1.02 -33.40
C PRO A 57 15.38 2.22 -32.63
N VAL A 58 16.23 3.07 -33.23
CA VAL A 58 16.69 4.33 -32.59
C VAL A 58 15.53 5.30 -32.35
N PHE A 59 14.67 5.51 -33.35
CA PHE A 59 13.50 6.37 -33.20
C PHE A 59 12.54 5.82 -32.14
N GLY A 60 12.27 4.51 -32.18
CA GLY A 60 11.45 3.86 -31.15
C GLY A 60 12.04 4.02 -29.75
N ALA A 61 13.36 3.94 -29.59
CA ALA A 61 14.03 4.15 -28.32
C ALA A 61 13.82 5.58 -27.78
N ILE A 62 13.91 6.59 -28.66
CA ILE A 62 13.68 7.99 -28.31
C ILE A 62 12.22 8.20 -27.88
N VAL A 63 11.26 7.66 -28.63
CA VAL A 63 9.82 7.78 -28.29
C VAL A 63 9.54 7.15 -26.92
N MET A 64 10.04 5.93 -26.67
CA MET A 64 9.87 5.24 -25.37
C MET A 64 10.52 6.01 -24.21
N PHE A 65 11.70 6.59 -24.44
CA PHE A 65 12.39 7.42 -23.46
C PHE A 65 11.60 8.69 -23.11
N ILE A 66 11.10 9.40 -24.12
CA ILE A 66 10.27 10.60 -23.95
C ILE A 66 9.00 10.24 -23.18
N LEU A 67 8.30 9.16 -23.57
CA LEU A 67 7.11 8.69 -22.86
C LEU A 67 7.40 8.34 -21.40
N GLY A 68 8.52 7.65 -21.12
CA GLY A 68 8.96 7.38 -19.75
C GLY A 68 9.19 8.65 -18.94
N ILE A 69 9.87 9.64 -19.52
CA ILE A 69 10.10 10.95 -18.89
C ILE A 69 8.77 11.66 -18.63
N LEU A 70 7.86 11.68 -19.60
CA LEU A 70 6.54 12.31 -19.47
C LEU A 70 5.75 11.68 -18.32
N ILE A 71 5.73 10.35 -18.17
CA ILE A 71 5.10 9.67 -17.04
C ILE A 71 5.73 10.08 -15.69
N LYS A 72 7.04 10.32 -15.66
CA LYS A 72 7.74 10.76 -14.45
C LYS A 72 7.47 12.23 -14.09
N ILE A 73 7.30 13.08 -15.11
CA ILE A 73 7.01 14.51 -14.97
C ILE A 73 5.53 14.75 -14.65
N ASP A 74 4.63 13.94 -15.21
CA ASP A 74 3.19 14.00 -14.97
C ASP A 74 2.79 13.39 -13.62
N LYS A 75 3.56 13.74 -12.58
CA LYS A 75 3.04 13.69 -11.22
C LYS A 75 2.09 14.87 -11.10
N PRO A 76 0.76 14.68 -11.07
CA PRO A 76 -0.15 15.79 -10.88
C PRO A 76 0.28 16.52 -9.60
N LYS A 77 0.60 17.81 -9.72
CA LYS A 77 0.85 18.65 -8.55
C LYS A 77 -0.41 18.56 -7.71
N LEU A 78 -0.30 17.94 -6.53
CA LEU A 78 -1.41 17.87 -5.60
C LEU A 78 -1.92 19.29 -5.35
N PRO A 79 -3.25 19.47 -5.26
CA PRO A 79 -3.80 20.77 -4.92
C PRO A 79 -3.20 21.25 -3.60
N LYS A 80 -3.08 22.56 -3.43
CA LYS A 80 -2.58 23.13 -2.17
C LYS A 80 -3.57 22.77 -1.06
N MET A 81 -3.18 21.88 -0.15
CA MET A 81 -4.01 21.42 0.97
C MET A 81 -3.57 22.09 2.28
N ASN A 82 -4.55 22.50 3.10
CA ASN A 82 -4.31 22.81 4.50
C ASN A 82 -4.06 21.52 5.32
N THR A 83 -3.67 21.64 6.59
CA THR A 83 -3.36 20.49 7.47
C THR A 83 -4.49 19.46 7.52
N GLN A 84 -5.74 19.92 7.55
CA GLN A 84 -6.92 19.04 7.58
C GLN A 84 -7.14 18.32 6.24
N GLY A 85 -6.98 19.00 5.11
CA GLY A 85 -7.07 18.39 3.78
C GLY A 85 -5.99 17.33 3.57
N LYS A 86 -4.77 17.59 4.07
CA LYS A 86 -3.68 16.59 4.07
C LYS A 86 -4.04 15.36 4.92
N ARG A 87 -4.62 15.57 6.11
CA ARG A 87 -5.13 14.47 6.95
C ARG A 87 -6.18 13.65 6.22
N THR A 88 -7.18 14.31 5.64
CA THR A 88 -8.23 13.62 4.88
C THR A 88 -7.64 12.76 3.76
N PHE A 89 -6.74 13.32 2.96
CA PHE A 89 -6.04 12.59 1.90
C PHE A 89 -5.32 11.34 2.42
N VAL A 90 -4.53 11.47 3.49
CA VAL A 90 -3.79 10.33 4.06
C VAL A 90 -4.73 9.27 4.64
N PHE A 91 -5.79 9.68 5.33
CA PHE A 91 -6.74 8.75 5.95
C PHE A 91 -7.60 8.03 4.90
N GLU A 92 -7.93 8.69 3.80
CA GLU A 92 -8.57 8.07 2.64
C GLU A 92 -7.64 7.04 2.00
N LYS A 93 -6.36 7.36 1.79
CA LYS A 93 -5.39 6.38 1.27
C LYS A 93 -5.23 5.14 2.16
N ILE A 94 -5.16 5.32 3.48
CA ILE A 94 -5.17 4.17 4.42
C ILE A 94 -6.47 3.38 4.29
N THR A 95 -7.61 4.09 4.14
CA THR A 95 -8.93 3.45 3.99
C THR A 95 -8.99 2.60 2.73
N ASP A 96 -8.54 3.14 1.60
CA ASP A 96 -8.57 2.47 0.31
C ASP A 96 -7.67 1.23 0.34
N TYR A 97 -6.43 1.37 0.84
CA TYR A 97 -5.50 0.24 0.98
C TYR A 97 -6.06 -0.88 1.86
N LEU A 98 -6.68 -0.56 3.01
CA LEU A 98 -7.27 -1.58 3.87
C LEU A 98 -8.51 -2.22 3.24
N LYS A 99 -9.32 -1.47 2.49
CA LYS A 99 -10.46 -2.03 1.75
C LYS A 99 -10.04 -2.97 0.62
N GLU A 100 -8.95 -2.64 -0.09
CA GLU A 100 -8.33 -3.53 -1.08
C GLU A 100 -7.85 -4.85 -0.46
N ASN A 101 -7.62 -4.86 0.87
CA ASN A 101 -7.31 -6.05 1.66
C ASN A 101 -8.54 -6.61 2.42
N ASP A 102 -9.76 -6.32 1.95
CA ASP A 102 -11.06 -6.77 2.45
C ASP A 102 -11.49 -6.26 3.84
N PHE A 103 -10.84 -5.23 4.38
CA PHE A 103 -11.31 -4.62 5.62
C PHE A 103 -12.55 -3.78 5.41
N LYS A 104 -13.56 -4.00 6.26
CA LYS A 104 -14.72 -3.12 6.40
C LYS A 104 -14.36 -1.97 7.34
N LYS A 105 -14.90 -0.78 7.11
CA LYS A 105 -14.60 0.43 7.91
C LYS A 105 -15.82 0.91 8.70
N ARG A 106 -15.59 1.34 9.96
CA ARG A 106 -16.53 2.12 10.79
C ARG A 106 -15.75 3.21 11.54
N GLY A 107 -15.94 4.47 11.15
CA GLY A 107 -15.16 5.59 11.70
C GLY A 107 -13.67 5.42 11.38
N ASN A 108 -12.82 5.42 12.41
CA ASN A 108 -11.38 5.12 12.28
C ASN A 108 -11.03 3.65 12.54
N HIS A 109 -12.03 2.78 12.73
CA HIS A 109 -11.83 1.36 12.98
C HIS A 109 -12.07 0.57 11.69
N PHE A 110 -11.29 -0.49 11.54
CA PHE A 110 -11.29 -1.39 10.41
C PHE A 110 -11.35 -2.83 10.93
N PHE A 111 -12.15 -3.65 10.27
CA PHE A 111 -12.35 -5.03 10.67
C PHE A 111 -12.45 -5.96 9.47
N LYS A 112 -11.75 -7.08 9.54
CA LYS A 112 -11.85 -8.22 8.64
C LYS A 112 -11.94 -9.49 9.49
N SER A 113 -12.59 -10.53 8.99
CA SER A 113 -12.53 -11.85 9.60
C SER A 113 -12.27 -12.89 8.50
N ASN A 114 -11.59 -13.97 8.86
CA ASN A 114 -11.46 -15.16 8.02
C ASN A 114 -12.49 -16.26 8.35
N GLY A 115 -13.43 -15.98 9.27
CA GLY A 115 -14.44 -16.93 9.76
C GLY A 115 -14.09 -17.59 11.11
N GLU A 116 -12.82 -17.59 11.51
CA GLU A 116 -12.38 -18.17 12.79
C GLU A 116 -11.88 -17.09 13.76
N ILE A 117 -11.08 -16.16 13.25
CA ILE A 117 -10.57 -15.02 14.01
C ILE A 117 -10.89 -13.70 13.29
N GLY A 118 -10.73 -12.60 14.03
CA GLY A 118 -10.90 -11.25 13.53
C GLY A 118 -9.57 -10.48 13.49
N TYR A 119 -9.45 -9.61 12.51
CA TYR A 119 -8.33 -8.68 12.34
C TYR A 119 -8.87 -7.27 12.50
N CYS A 120 -8.37 -6.56 13.49
CA CYS A 120 -8.75 -5.19 13.79
C CYS A 120 -7.59 -4.25 13.43
N ALA A 121 -7.90 -3.12 12.82
CA ALA A 121 -6.97 -2.00 12.69
C ALA A 121 -7.67 -0.69 13.08
N ASN A 122 -6.92 0.26 13.63
CA ASN A 122 -7.45 1.55 14.04
C ASN A 122 -6.47 2.68 13.75
N ILE A 123 -6.99 3.79 13.23
CA ILE A 123 -6.28 5.07 13.14
C ILE A 123 -6.54 5.87 14.42
N GLN A 124 -5.58 5.84 15.35
CA GLN A 124 -5.69 6.56 16.62
C GLN A 124 -5.12 7.97 16.46
N ASN A 125 -5.95 9.00 16.67
CA ASN A 125 -5.49 10.38 16.72
C ASN A 125 -4.82 10.68 18.06
N ASP A 126 -3.80 11.54 18.05
CA ASP A 126 -3.24 12.12 19.28
C ASP A 126 -4.29 13.06 19.90
N LYS A 127 -4.39 13.04 21.22
CA LYS A 127 -5.31 13.90 21.98
C LYS A 127 -4.89 15.37 21.95
N TRP A 128 -3.62 15.64 21.62
CA TRP A 128 -3.04 16.98 21.54
C TRP A 128 -3.00 17.56 20.12
N ASN A 129 -3.86 17.06 19.23
CA ASN A 129 -3.96 17.59 17.87
C ASN A 129 -4.54 19.01 17.86
N ASP A 130 -3.99 19.85 16.98
CA ASP A 130 -4.48 21.20 16.72
C ASP A 130 -4.54 21.48 15.21
N ALA A 131 -4.90 22.72 14.83
CA ALA A 131 -5.05 23.13 13.44
C ALA A 131 -3.72 23.12 12.65
N ASN A 132 -2.58 23.24 13.33
CA ASN A 132 -1.24 23.36 12.75
C ASN A 132 -0.52 22.00 12.69
N LYS A 133 -0.84 21.11 13.64
CA LYS A 133 -0.17 19.83 13.80
C LYS A 133 -1.16 18.72 14.17
N ILE A 134 -1.19 17.70 13.31
CA ILE A 134 -1.99 16.50 13.52
C ILE A 134 -1.05 15.32 13.61
N ARG A 135 -1.14 14.59 14.72
CA ARG A 135 -0.46 13.32 14.95
C ARG A 135 -1.46 12.18 15.03
N PHE A 136 -1.04 11.02 14.55
CA PHE A 136 -1.79 9.79 14.65
C PHE A 136 -0.85 8.58 14.63
N THR A 137 -1.36 7.44 15.06
CA THR A 137 -0.67 6.15 14.96
C THR A 137 -1.62 5.11 14.36
N LEU A 138 -1.09 3.91 14.10
CA LEU A 138 -1.91 2.75 13.74
C LEU A 138 -1.83 1.73 14.88
N ASN A 139 -2.98 1.30 15.36
CA ASN A 139 -3.10 0.15 16.24
C ASN A 139 -3.68 -1.02 15.45
N VAL A 140 -3.29 -2.24 15.80
CA VAL A 140 -3.80 -3.48 15.23
C VAL A 140 -4.13 -4.46 16.34
N GLY A 141 -5.01 -5.42 16.05
CA GLY A 141 -5.30 -6.49 17.00
C GLY A 141 -5.85 -7.75 16.35
N ILE A 142 -5.70 -8.86 17.06
CA ILE A 142 -6.25 -10.17 16.69
C ILE A 142 -7.38 -10.48 17.67
N PHE A 143 -8.60 -10.55 17.15
CA PHE A 143 -9.81 -10.82 17.88
C PHE A 143 -10.12 -12.32 17.84
N THR A 144 -10.49 -12.89 18.98
CA THR A 144 -11.07 -14.24 19.07
C THR A 144 -12.32 -14.17 19.94
N GLU A 145 -13.31 -15.01 19.62
CA GLU A 145 -14.57 -15.03 20.35
C GLU A 145 -14.36 -15.54 21.78
N ALA A 146 -13.52 -16.57 21.94
CA ALA A 146 -13.17 -17.12 23.25
C ALA A 146 -12.56 -16.07 24.19
N PHE A 147 -11.60 -15.28 23.69
CA PHE A 147 -10.98 -14.21 24.49
C PHE A 147 -11.99 -13.13 24.87
N TRP A 148 -12.86 -12.73 23.94
CA TRP A 148 -13.90 -11.74 24.21
C TRP A 148 -14.84 -12.19 25.32
N LEU A 149 -15.36 -13.42 25.22
CA LEU A 149 -16.28 -13.99 26.20
C LEU A 149 -15.64 -14.11 27.60
N GLU A 150 -14.35 -14.45 27.66
CA GLU A 150 -13.64 -14.60 28.93
C GLU A 150 -13.27 -13.26 29.57
N CYS A 151 -12.79 -12.30 28.77
CA CYS A 151 -12.08 -11.12 29.28
C CYS A 151 -12.87 -9.81 29.15
N GLU A 152 -13.79 -9.71 28.19
CA GLU A 152 -14.39 -8.44 27.79
C GLU A 152 -15.93 -8.41 27.89
N ASP A 153 -16.60 -9.57 27.90
CA ASP A 153 -18.05 -9.67 28.15
C ASP A 153 -18.39 -9.52 29.66
N PHE A 154 -18.09 -8.36 30.25
CA PHE A 154 -18.32 -8.07 31.68
C PHE A 154 -19.78 -8.23 32.12
N LYS A 155 -20.72 -8.21 31.18
CA LYS A 155 -22.15 -8.37 31.43
C LYS A 155 -22.62 -9.83 31.29
N ASN A 156 -21.73 -10.75 30.91
CA ASN A 156 -22.01 -12.17 30.66
C ASN A 156 -23.21 -12.36 29.73
N THR A 157 -23.26 -11.57 28.66
CA THR A 157 -24.35 -11.62 27.68
C THR A 157 -24.23 -12.80 26.73
N GLY A 158 -23.02 -13.34 26.55
CA GLY A 158 -22.71 -14.33 25.53
C GLY A 158 -22.74 -13.78 24.10
N ILE A 159 -22.83 -12.45 23.94
CA ILE A 159 -22.99 -11.81 22.63
C ILE A 159 -21.63 -11.36 22.10
N ILE A 160 -21.25 -11.90 20.94
CA ILE A 160 -20.04 -11.51 20.22
C ILE A 160 -20.28 -10.22 19.42
N PRO A 161 -19.40 -9.20 19.50
CA PRO A 161 -19.53 -8.01 18.70
C PRO A 161 -19.32 -8.31 17.21
N THR A 162 -20.22 -7.82 16.37
CA THR A 162 -20.11 -7.96 14.90
C THR A 162 -19.01 -7.10 14.28
N PHE A 163 -18.47 -6.14 15.05
CA PHE A 163 -17.38 -5.26 14.64
C PHE A 163 -16.54 -4.92 15.88
N PRO A 164 -15.71 -5.86 16.34
CA PRO A 164 -14.84 -5.63 17.49
C PRO A 164 -13.82 -4.54 17.19
N LYS A 165 -13.32 -3.92 18.25
CA LYS A 165 -12.24 -2.92 18.18
C LYS A 165 -10.93 -3.51 18.66
N GLU A 166 -9.84 -2.83 18.34
CA GLU A 166 -8.49 -3.33 18.60
C GLU A 166 -8.18 -3.45 20.10
N TYR A 167 -8.84 -2.68 20.96
CA TYR A 167 -8.68 -2.78 22.41
C TYR A 167 -9.48 -3.93 23.04
N GLU A 168 -10.34 -4.58 22.27
CA GLU A 168 -11.17 -5.73 22.65
C GLU A 168 -10.52 -7.06 22.19
N CYS A 169 -9.35 -6.96 21.56
CA CYS A 169 -8.65 -8.08 20.94
C CYS A 169 -7.77 -8.83 21.94
N ALA A 170 -7.62 -10.13 21.70
CA ALA A 170 -6.72 -11.01 22.46
C ALA A 170 -5.27 -10.55 22.32
N ILE A 171 -4.86 -10.11 21.14
CA ILE A 171 -3.56 -9.51 20.88
C ILE A 171 -3.79 -8.07 20.42
N ARG A 172 -3.03 -7.13 20.97
CA ARG A 172 -3.05 -5.74 20.52
C ARG A 172 -1.64 -5.22 20.39
N GLU A 173 -1.34 -4.66 19.23
CA GLU A 173 -0.06 -4.02 18.95
C GLU A 173 -0.28 -2.63 18.39
N ARG A 174 0.64 -1.73 18.71
CA ARG A 174 0.79 -0.47 17.98
C ARG A 174 1.81 -0.69 16.88
N ILE A 175 1.69 0.03 15.76
CA ILE A 175 2.66 -0.08 14.66
C ILE A 175 4.10 0.01 15.13
N GLY A 176 4.40 0.89 16.09
CA GLY A 176 5.71 0.98 16.72
C GLY A 176 6.27 -0.35 17.24
N GLY A 177 5.45 -1.17 17.89
CA GLY A 177 5.83 -2.49 18.41
C GLY A 177 6.08 -3.55 17.33
N LEU A 178 5.59 -3.31 16.10
CA LEU A 178 5.81 -4.19 14.95
C LEU A 178 7.09 -3.87 14.18
N LEU A 179 7.66 -2.68 14.38
CA LEU A 179 8.87 -2.24 13.68
C LEU A 179 10.13 -2.91 14.26
N PRO A 180 11.23 -3.04 13.50
CA PRO A 180 12.45 -3.68 13.98
C PRO A 180 13.05 -3.02 15.23
N VAL A 181 12.96 -1.70 15.34
CA VAL A 181 13.48 -0.91 16.47
C VAL A 181 12.53 -0.95 17.68
N LYS A 182 11.26 -1.33 17.48
CA LYS A 182 10.21 -1.41 18.51
C LYS A 182 9.94 -0.11 19.30
N GLU A 183 10.11 1.04 18.65
CA GLU A 183 9.84 2.35 19.24
C GLU A 183 8.41 2.84 18.94
N ASP A 184 7.82 3.59 19.87
CA ASP A 184 6.48 4.17 19.68
C ASP A 184 6.47 5.15 18.50
N LYS A 185 5.86 4.73 17.39
CA LYS A 185 5.78 5.51 16.16
C LYS A 185 4.49 6.30 16.07
N TRP A 186 4.65 7.59 15.79
CA TRP A 186 3.57 8.52 15.48
C TRP A 186 3.87 9.25 14.17
N TYR A 187 2.91 9.21 13.25
CA TYR A 187 2.92 10.01 12.04
C TYR A 187 2.56 11.46 12.37
N CYS A 188 3.14 12.41 11.64
CA CYS A 188 2.91 13.84 11.87
C CYS A 188 2.58 14.56 10.56
N ILE A 189 1.49 15.32 10.58
CA ILE A 189 1.02 16.16 9.49
C ILE A 189 1.06 17.61 9.94
N THR A 190 1.78 18.44 9.17
CA THR A 190 1.89 19.89 9.32
C THR A 190 1.68 20.58 7.97
N SER A 191 1.69 21.91 7.98
CA SER A 191 1.64 22.72 6.76
C SER A 191 2.77 22.42 5.76
N SER A 192 3.93 21.93 6.23
CA SER A 192 5.08 21.57 5.40
C SER A 192 5.15 20.09 5.00
N THR A 193 4.31 19.22 5.56
CA THR A 193 4.31 17.79 5.23
C THR A 193 4.08 17.53 3.74
N ASP A 194 4.98 16.77 3.12
CA ASP A 194 4.77 16.11 1.83
C ASP A 194 3.90 14.87 2.05
N VAL A 195 2.64 14.94 1.63
CA VAL A 195 1.66 13.87 1.85
C VAL A 195 1.95 12.62 1.02
N MET A 196 2.65 12.74 -0.11
CA MET A 196 3.01 11.57 -0.92
C MET A 196 4.15 10.81 -0.26
N LYS A 197 5.15 11.54 0.26
CA LYS A 197 6.22 10.91 1.04
C LYS A 197 5.68 10.23 2.29
N LEU A 198 4.78 10.90 3.02
CA LEU A 198 4.13 10.33 4.20
C LEU A 198 3.28 9.11 3.83
N TRP A 199 2.53 9.17 2.73
CA TRP A 199 1.78 8.01 2.25
C TRP A 199 2.70 6.83 1.93
N SER A 200 3.79 7.03 1.18
CA SER A 200 4.74 5.96 0.86
C SER A 200 5.37 5.33 2.11
N GLU A 201 5.58 6.12 3.17
CA GLU A 201 6.01 5.60 4.47
C GLU A 201 4.94 4.71 5.10
N ILE A 202 3.69 5.18 5.16
CA ILE A 202 2.57 4.44 5.75
C ILE A 202 2.24 3.17 4.95
N GLU A 203 2.25 3.25 3.63
CA GLU A 203 2.02 2.13 2.71
C GLU A 203 3.07 1.04 2.90
N ARG A 204 4.34 1.44 3.03
CA ARG A 204 5.42 0.50 3.36
C ARG A 204 5.16 -0.15 4.71
N ASP A 205 4.81 0.64 5.72
CA ASP A 205 4.59 0.11 7.06
C ASP A 205 3.37 -0.85 7.13
N LEU A 206 2.32 -0.54 6.37
CA LEU A 206 1.16 -1.41 6.18
C LEU A 206 1.56 -2.74 5.51
N THR A 207 2.36 -2.66 4.43
CA THR A 207 2.74 -3.81 3.60
C THR A 207 3.77 -4.72 4.29
N GLU A 208 4.77 -4.14 4.93
CA GLU A 208 5.93 -4.87 5.46
C GLU A 208 5.74 -5.33 6.91
N TYR A 209 4.87 -4.68 7.69
CA TYR A 209 4.71 -4.99 9.11
C TYR A 209 3.26 -5.35 9.50
N ILE A 210 2.27 -4.54 9.11
CA ILE A 210 0.88 -4.76 9.55
C ILE A 210 0.24 -5.98 8.89
N LEU A 211 0.27 -6.08 7.56
CA LEU A 211 -0.31 -7.24 6.88
C LEU A 211 0.42 -8.53 7.27
N PRO A 212 1.76 -8.60 7.30
CA PRO A 212 2.46 -9.79 7.80
C PRO A 212 2.10 -10.13 9.25
N PHE A 213 1.93 -9.14 10.13
CA PHE A 213 1.45 -9.37 11.50
C PHE A 213 0.13 -10.15 11.51
N PHE A 214 -0.84 -9.78 10.67
CA PHE A 214 -2.12 -10.49 10.57
C PHE A 214 -1.94 -11.91 10.03
N THR A 215 -1.12 -12.10 8.99
CA THR A 215 -0.95 -13.44 8.36
C THR A 215 -0.33 -14.50 9.27
N ARG A 216 0.32 -14.09 10.38
CA ARG A 216 0.86 -15.03 11.37
C ARG A 216 -0.21 -15.76 12.17
N TYR A 217 -1.45 -15.27 12.14
CA TYR A 217 -2.57 -15.82 12.88
C TYR A 217 -3.66 -16.19 11.89
N ASN A 218 -4.14 -17.43 11.94
CA ASN A 218 -5.26 -17.88 11.13
C ASN A 218 -6.33 -18.55 11.97
N THR A 219 -5.91 -19.17 13.08
CA THR A 219 -6.76 -19.94 13.99
C THR A 219 -6.68 -19.39 15.41
N GLU A 220 -7.60 -19.77 16.29
CA GLU A 220 -7.50 -19.39 17.71
C GLU A 220 -6.23 -19.97 18.36
N SER A 221 -5.78 -21.15 17.92
CA SER A 221 -4.59 -21.82 18.47
C SER A 221 -3.30 -21.01 18.22
N ASP A 222 -3.23 -20.26 17.12
CA ASP A 222 -2.09 -19.37 16.83
C ASP A 222 -2.02 -18.18 17.82
N VAL A 223 -3.17 -17.79 18.38
CA VAL A 223 -3.33 -16.60 19.22
C VAL A 223 -2.93 -16.89 20.68
N ILE A 224 -3.30 -18.06 21.19
CA ILE A 224 -3.11 -18.45 22.61
C ILE A 224 -1.70 -18.15 23.14
N PRO A 225 -0.60 -18.47 22.44
CA PRO A 225 0.75 -18.22 22.98
C PRO A 225 1.09 -16.74 23.18
N ASN A 226 0.44 -15.84 22.43
CA ASN A 226 0.74 -14.42 22.39
C ASN A 226 -0.39 -13.55 22.94
N GLN A 227 -1.48 -14.16 23.42
CA GLN A 227 -2.61 -13.43 23.95
C GLN A 227 -2.20 -12.58 25.17
N CYS A 228 -2.78 -11.39 25.27
CA CYS A 228 -2.63 -10.53 26.42
C CYS A 228 -3.05 -11.29 27.68
N ILE A 229 -2.11 -11.54 28.59
CA ILE A 229 -2.40 -12.16 29.88
C ILE A 229 -3.04 -11.09 30.75
N TYR A 230 -4.37 -11.05 30.77
CA TYR A 230 -5.09 -10.30 31.79
C TYR A 230 -4.96 -11.05 33.11
N ARG A 231 -4.08 -10.55 34.01
CA ARG A 231 -4.13 -10.98 35.41
C ARG A 231 -5.51 -10.58 35.95
N LYS A 232 -6.33 -11.56 36.32
CA LYS A 232 -7.59 -11.36 37.06
C LYS A 232 -7.36 -10.30 38.15
N GLY A 233 -7.98 -9.12 38.02
CA GLY A 233 -7.92 -8.03 38.99
C GLY A 233 -7.06 -6.81 38.61
N GLY A 234 -6.39 -6.78 37.45
CA GLY A 234 -5.73 -5.56 36.97
C GLY A 234 -6.76 -4.54 36.46
N LYS A 235 -6.89 -3.39 37.13
CA LYS A 235 -7.67 -2.26 36.61
C LYS A 235 -7.03 -1.74 35.31
N ARG A 236 -7.89 -1.39 34.35
CA ARG A 236 -7.55 -0.69 33.10
C ARG A 236 -6.86 0.65 33.36
#